data_AF-A0A7V5CA50-F1
#
_entry.id   AF-A0A7V5CA50-F1
#
_cell.length_a   1.000
_cell.length_b   1.000
_cell.length_c   1.000
_cell.angle_alpha   90.00
_cell.angle_beta   90.00
_cell.angle_gamma   90.00
#
_symmetry.space_group_name_H-M   'P 1'
#
loop_
_entity.id
_entity.type
_entity.pdbx_description
1 polymer ?
#
loop_
_entity_poly.entity_id
_entity_poly.type
_entity_poly.pdbx_seq_one_letter_code
_entity_poly.pdbx_strand_id
1 'polypeptide(L)'
;TVQTGDYESHRAALPPRDYFTDEIRRQLSRNFGEEEFFGGGLTIRATVDPELQVVAAHSLQKALEDRDRSSGSWRGTGKTVDPASIDDGTWEDALGKVRVARNVTLGGQWFVAVVDQIGDNQMSLKIEGQPEPTPWVVPRKDISWMKGSFRDNFSRGDVVHVRRMTSGDNGAGDFIRWTLRQVPEVQGGFMAMDVNTGRVLALQGGFSYQNSVFNRATPAKRQPGSSFKPFVYASALDSGFTPASIIVDAPIEIDTGAGIWRPQNASRQFYGPTPLRTGIEHSRNLMTVRLAQEVGMEVVAAYAERFGVYDHLDPFLANALGSAETTLFRMVAAYAMFANGGERVEPTLVDRVQDRWGRTIYRHDNRICDTCSTEQLPEGEGPRITANRERIMDAITAYQLTSMMQGVVQRGTAAGRVHLGVPTAGKTGTTNGSKDAWFIGFTSNVVAGCYIGYDRPRRMPGASGGGTCGPVFQRFMTEAVKKYGGGKFKLPPGGHFIKIDRFSGARLPDSASGDYVVAEYFRNGEEPVFGVMFDGGFAMGSNLPLYLPGQDTTTAGAGTEVQTSTGEVVVVPERATSGTVAAGGLY
;
A
#
# COMPACT_ATOMS: atom_id res chain seq x y z
N THR A 1 -39.66 12.01 14.17
CA THR A 1 -40.01 11.48 15.49
C THR A 1 -40.54 10.07 15.30
N VAL A 2 -40.27 9.16 16.23
CA VAL A 2 -40.87 7.81 16.25
C VAL A 2 -41.80 7.78 17.45
N GLN A 3 -42.99 7.18 17.31
CA GLN A 3 -44.07 7.20 18.31
C GLN A 3 -44.48 8.62 18.73
N THR A 4 -45.41 9.23 18.00
CA THR A 4 -46.19 10.41 18.44
C THR A 4 -45.43 11.68 18.87
N GLY A 5 -44.11 11.73 18.73
CA GLY A 5 -43.31 12.89 19.15
C GLY A 5 -42.63 12.72 20.51
N ASP A 6 -42.80 11.57 21.17
CA ASP A 6 -42.32 11.33 22.54
C ASP A 6 -40.82 11.01 22.62
N TYR A 7 -40.21 10.62 21.49
CA TYR A 7 -38.78 10.38 21.37
C TYR A 7 -38.16 11.19 20.24
N GLU A 8 -37.07 11.90 20.55
CA GLU A 8 -36.20 12.49 19.54
C GLU A 8 -35.72 11.38 18.60
N SER A 9 -35.88 11.59 17.29
CA SER A 9 -35.38 10.64 16.31
C SER A 9 -33.87 10.46 16.53
N HIS A 10 -33.41 9.22 16.70
CA HIS A 10 -31.98 8.92 16.84
C HIS A 10 -31.13 9.40 15.64
N ARG A 11 -31.78 9.84 14.55
CA ARG A 11 -31.16 10.57 13.44
C ARG A 11 -31.89 11.89 13.19
N ALA A 12 -31.25 13.00 13.55
CA ALA A 12 -31.63 14.35 13.14
C ALA A 12 -31.11 14.69 11.72
N ALA A 13 -30.10 13.97 11.22
CA ALA A 13 -29.55 14.13 9.88
C ALA A 13 -28.91 12.82 9.36
N LEU A 14 -28.80 12.69 8.02
CA LEU A 14 -27.98 11.65 7.41
C LEU A 14 -26.51 11.85 7.80
N PRO A 15 -25.75 10.78 8.10
CA PRO A 15 -24.32 10.91 8.34
C PRO A 15 -23.62 11.51 7.11
N PRO A 16 -22.55 12.30 7.29
CA PRO A 16 -21.78 12.84 6.17
C PRO A 16 -21.35 11.70 5.23
N ARG A 17 -21.47 11.93 3.91
CA ARG A 17 -20.99 10.95 2.93
C ARG A 17 -19.46 10.99 2.85
N ASP A 18 -18.87 9.83 2.96
CA ASP A 18 -17.47 9.55 2.74
C ASP A 18 -17.32 8.27 1.88
N TYR A 19 -16.08 7.86 1.63
CA TYR A 19 -15.83 6.67 0.80
C TYR A 19 -16.38 5.38 1.42
N PHE A 20 -16.41 5.27 2.76
CA PHE A 20 -16.85 4.06 3.45
C PHE A 20 -18.38 3.94 3.37
N THR A 21 -19.09 5.01 3.75
CA THR A 21 -20.55 5.09 3.75
C THR A 21 -21.13 5.04 2.34
N ASP A 22 -20.50 5.68 1.35
CA ASP A 22 -20.93 5.57 -0.04
C ASP A 22 -20.69 4.15 -0.61
N GLU A 23 -19.63 3.47 -0.20
CA GLU A 23 -19.40 2.08 -0.62
C GLU A 23 -20.42 1.12 0.01
N ILE A 24 -20.79 1.29 1.29
CA ILE A 24 -21.92 0.56 1.90
C ILE A 24 -23.18 0.75 1.07
N ARG A 25 -23.52 2.01 0.73
CA ARG A 25 -24.68 2.32 -0.11
C ARG A 25 -24.59 1.57 -1.44
N ARG A 26 -23.45 1.67 -2.15
CA ARG A 26 -23.25 1.01 -3.45
C ARG A 26 -23.38 -0.52 -3.37
N GLN A 27 -22.93 -1.15 -2.29
CA GLN A 27 -23.03 -2.60 -2.10
C GLN A 27 -24.47 -3.00 -1.75
N LEU A 28 -25.09 -2.34 -0.78
CA LEU A 28 -26.44 -2.71 -0.34
C LEU A 28 -27.51 -2.38 -1.38
N SER A 29 -27.37 -1.29 -2.14
CA SER A 29 -28.27 -1.01 -3.28
C SER A 29 -28.19 -2.09 -4.36
N ARG A 30 -27.03 -2.74 -4.56
CA ARG A 30 -26.93 -3.88 -5.49
C ARG A 30 -27.55 -5.16 -4.92
N ASN A 31 -27.37 -5.41 -3.62
CA ASN A 31 -27.81 -6.66 -3.00
C ASN A 31 -29.31 -6.67 -2.69
N PHE A 32 -29.89 -5.55 -2.25
CA PHE A 32 -31.30 -5.44 -1.84
C PHE A 32 -32.17 -4.69 -2.87
N GLY A 33 -31.57 -4.01 -3.85
CA GLY A 33 -32.26 -3.08 -4.73
C GLY A 33 -32.34 -1.66 -4.15
N GLU A 34 -32.45 -0.65 -5.02
CA GLU A 34 -32.50 0.75 -4.59
C GLU A 34 -33.78 1.08 -3.81
N GLU A 35 -34.93 0.54 -4.23
CA GLU A 35 -36.22 0.79 -3.58
C GLU A 35 -36.23 0.31 -2.12
N GLU A 36 -35.81 -0.94 -1.87
CA GLU A 36 -35.73 -1.49 -0.52
C GLU A 36 -34.67 -0.76 0.33
N PHE A 37 -33.52 -0.42 -0.25
CA PHE A 37 -32.48 0.29 0.48
C PHE A 37 -32.92 1.68 0.94
N PHE A 38 -33.58 2.46 0.08
CA PHE A 38 -34.01 3.82 0.40
C PHE A 38 -35.38 3.89 1.10
N GLY A 39 -36.30 2.97 0.80
CA GLY A 39 -37.68 2.97 1.30
C GLY A 39 -37.95 1.97 2.44
N GLY A 40 -37.09 0.96 2.63
CA GLY A 40 -37.33 -0.16 3.57
C GLY A 40 -37.23 0.23 5.04
N GLY A 41 -36.53 1.33 5.37
CA GLY A 41 -36.30 1.74 6.77
C GLY A 41 -35.24 0.88 7.46
N LEU A 42 -34.21 0.46 6.71
CA LEU A 42 -33.17 -0.45 7.17
C LEU A 42 -32.25 0.19 8.22
N THR A 43 -31.87 -0.60 9.23
CA THR A 43 -30.80 -0.27 10.18
C THR A 43 -29.55 -1.06 9.82
N ILE A 44 -28.47 -0.34 9.51
CA ILE A 44 -27.20 -0.92 9.02
C ILE A 44 -26.13 -0.71 10.08
N ARG A 45 -25.53 -1.80 10.56
CA ARG A 45 -24.35 -1.79 11.43
C ARG A 45 -23.09 -1.94 10.59
N ALA A 46 -22.37 -0.84 10.38
CA ALA A 46 -21.10 -0.81 9.65
C ALA A 46 -19.95 -1.40 10.46
N THR A 47 -18.90 -1.85 9.78
CA THR A 47 -17.69 -2.41 10.40
C THR A 47 -16.63 -1.37 10.74
N VAL A 48 -16.78 -0.14 10.23
CA VAL A 48 -15.80 0.95 10.35
C VAL A 48 -15.41 1.19 11.81
N ASP A 49 -14.11 1.33 12.05
CA ASP A 49 -13.58 1.88 13.29
C ASP A 49 -13.41 3.39 13.11
N PRO A 50 -14.20 4.24 13.81
CA PRO A 50 -14.20 5.68 13.56
C PRO A 50 -12.85 6.35 13.80
N GLU A 51 -12.08 5.87 14.79
CA GLU A 51 -10.76 6.43 15.11
C GLU A 51 -9.74 6.05 14.05
N LEU A 52 -9.68 4.76 13.68
CA LEU A 52 -8.77 4.30 12.64
C LEU A 52 -9.13 4.83 11.26
N GLN A 53 -10.41 5.12 10.98
CA GLN A 53 -10.82 5.75 9.72
C GLN A 53 -10.18 7.13 9.53
N VAL A 54 -10.10 7.94 10.61
CA VAL A 54 -9.40 9.24 10.58
C VAL A 54 -7.90 9.02 10.35
N VAL A 55 -7.29 8.07 11.05
CA VAL A 55 -5.86 7.74 10.89
C VAL A 55 -5.56 7.28 9.46
N ALA A 56 -6.42 6.46 8.86
CA ALA A 56 -6.29 6.01 7.47
C ALA A 56 -6.37 7.19 6.49
N ALA A 57 -7.35 8.07 6.66
CA ALA A 57 -7.52 9.27 5.84
C ALA A 57 -6.28 10.16 5.92
N HIS A 58 -5.84 10.53 7.12
CA HIS A 58 -4.66 11.38 7.32
C HIS A 58 -3.38 10.73 6.82
N SER A 59 -3.22 9.42 7.04
CA SER A 59 -2.03 8.69 6.58
C SER A 59 -1.90 8.71 5.07
N LEU A 60 -2.98 8.48 4.34
CA LEU A 60 -2.98 8.56 2.87
C LEU A 60 -2.82 10.01 2.41
N GLN A 61 -3.63 10.94 2.94
CA GLN A 61 -3.60 12.36 2.55
C GLN A 61 -2.21 12.96 2.74
N LYS A 62 -1.50 12.65 3.84
CA LYS A 62 -0.13 13.11 4.07
C LYS A 62 0.84 12.66 2.98
N ALA A 63 0.77 11.39 2.59
CA ALA A 63 1.65 10.86 1.53
C ALA A 63 1.35 11.50 0.17
N LEU A 64 0.08 11.75 -0.13
CA LEU A 64 -0.33 12.45 -1.35
C LEU A 64 0.12 13.92 -1.34
N GLU A 65 -0.04 14.63 -0.21
CA GLU A 65 0.41 16.02 -0.06
C GLU A 65 1.93 16.13 -0.17
N ASP A 66 2.69 15.28 0.53
CA ASP A 66 4.15 15.29 0.48
C ASP A 66 4.65 15.07 -0.94
N ARG A 67 4.05 14.10 -1.64
CA ARG A 67 4.39 13.82 -3.03
C ARG A 67 4.07 15.00 -3.93
N ASP A 68 2.90 15.59 -3.79
CA ASP A 68 2.48 16.72 -4.59
C ASP A 68 3.39 17.93 -4.40
N ARG A 69 3.67 18.29 -3.14
CA ARG A 69 4.52 19.44 -2.81
C ARG A 69 5.96 19.22 -3.24
N SER A 70 6.46 17.97 -3.22
CA SER A 70 7.81 17.66 -3.73
C SER A 70 7.97 17.90 -5.24
N SER A 71 6.87 17.98 -6.00
CA SER A 71 6.92 18.33 -7.44
C SER A 71 7.21 19.81 -7.68
N GLY A 72 6.98 20.66 -6.68
CA GLY A 72 7.12 22.11 -6.75
C GLY A 72 6.17 22.83 -7.71
N SER A 73 5.06 22.18 -8.10
CA SER A 73 4.05 22.77 -8.98
C SER A 73 2.82 23.22 -8.19
N TRP A 74 2.51 24.51 -8.31
CA TRP A 74 1.20 25.07 -7.95
C TRP A 74 0.24 24.92 -9.13
N ARG A 75 -1.00 24.53 -8.83
CA ARG A 75 -2.12 24.36 -9.76
C ARG A 75 -3.38 25.06 -9.26
N GLY A 76 -3.46 25.36 -7.96
CA GLY A 76 -4.62 25.97 -7.34
C GLY A 76 -5.87 25.10 -7.41
N THR A 77 -7.02 25.71 -7.13
CA THR A 77 -8.33 25.04 -7.24
C THR A 77 -8.92 25.13 -8.64
N GLY A 78 -8.39 26.05 -9.47
CA GLY A 78 -8.99 26.43 -10.76
C GLY A 78 -10.36 27.11 -10.62
N LYS A 79 -10.68 27.63 -9.44
CA LYS A 79 -11.92 28.35 -9.13
C LYS A 79 -11.62 29.78 -8.75
N THR A 80 -12.53 30.67 -9.11
CA THR A 80 -12.48 32.08 -8.79
C THR A 80 -13.86 32.54 -8.32
N VAL A 81 -13.88 33.65 -7.58
CA VAL A 81 -15.08 34.46 -7.33
C VAL A 81 -14.87 35.83 -7.95
N ASP A 82 -15.95 36.58 -8.18
CA ASP A 82 -15.87 37.94 -8.68
C ASP A 82 -15.12 38.83 -7.66
N PRO A 83 -14.02 39.50 -8.03
CA PRO A 83 -13.32 40.43 -7.14
C PRO A 83 -14.23 41.51 -6.55
N ALA A 84 -15.30 41.92 -7.24
CA ALA A 84 -16.26 42.90 -6.73
C ALA A 84 -16.95 42.43 -5.43
N SER A 85 -17.15 41.11 -5.27
CA SER A 85 -17.72 40.52 -4.05
C SER A 85 -16.84 40.72 -2.80
N ILE A 86 -15.54 40.94 -3.00
CA ILE A 86 -14.60 41.22 -1.92
C ILE A 86 -14.78 42.66 -1.43
N ASP A 87 -15.02 43.58 -2.36
CA ASP A 87 -15.15 45.02 -2.10
C ASP A 87 -16.50 45.37 -1.47
N ASP A 88 -17.59 44.71 -1.88
CA ASP A 88 -18.95 44.92 -1.35
C ASP A 88 -19.29 44.06 -0.11
N GLY A 89 -18.38 43.18 0.31
CA GLY A 89 -18.53 42.31 1.48
C GLY A 89 -19.35 41.03 1.25
N THR A 90 -19.79 40.72 0.03
CA THR A 90 -20.58 39.53 -0.30
C THR A 90 -19.75 38.27 -0.64
N TRP A 91 -18.42 38.35 -0.48
CA TRP A 91 -17.48 37.28 -0.84
C TRP A 91 -17.78 35.94 -0.16
N GLU A 92 -18.28 35.92 1.08
CA GLU A 92 -18.54 34.66 1.81
C GLU A 92 -19.70 33.88 1.17
N ASP A 93 -20.76 34.57 0.74
CA ASP A 93 -21.87 33.98 -0.03
C ASP A 93 -21.42 33.49 -1.41
N ALA A 94 -20.54 34.26 -2.07
CA ALA A 94 -19.95 33.86 -3.35
C ALA A 94 -19.10 32.58 -3.18
N LEU A 95 -18.28 32.53 -2.13
CA LEU A 95 -17.40 31.41 -1.81
C LEU A 95 -18.18 30.16 -1.40
N GLY A 96 -19.27 30.32 -0.63
CA GLY A 96 -20.15 29.23 -0.21
C GLY A 96 -20.77 28.45 -1.38
N LYS A 97 -20.95 29.10 -2.53
CA LYS A 97 -21.45 28.48 -3.77
C LYS A 97 -20.37 27.70 -4.54
N VAL A 98 -19.09 27.92 -4.24
CA VAL A 98 -17.98 27.26 -4.93
C VAL A 98 -17.83 25.82 -4.42
N ARG A 99 -17.90 24.86 -5.34
CA ARG A 99 -17.70 23.43 -5.03
C ARG A 99 -16.21 23.09 -4.90
N VAL A 100 -15.72 23.14 -3.66
CA VAL A 100 -14.36 22.74 -3.26
C VAL A 100 -14.42 21.90 -1.98
N ALA A 101 -13.36 21.14 -1.69
CA ALA A 101 -13.27 20.35 -0.48
C ALA A 101 -13.16 21.24 0.77
N ARG A 102 -14.01 20.99 1.77
CA ARG A 102 -14.07 21.68 3.06
C ARG A 102 -13.89 20.75 4.26
N ASN A 103 -13.89 19.44 4.04
CA ASN A 103 -13.82 18.43 5.10
C ASN A 103 -12.41 17.86 5.34
N VAL A 104 -11.36 18.53 4.87
CA VAL A 104 -9.98 18.06 5.03
C VAL A 104 -9.44 18.55 6.37
N THR A 105 -9.03 17.61 7.23
CA THR A 105 -8.51 17.88 8.58
C THR A 105 -7.04 17.48 8.74
N LEU A 106 -6.32 17.24 7.63
CA LEU A 106 -4.92 16.84 7.65
C LEU A 106 -4.05 17.91 8.31
N GLY A 107 -3.48 17.57 9.47
CA GLY A 107 -2.68 18.48 10.28
C GLY A 107 -3.49 19.63 10.88
N GLY A 108 -4.82 19.53 10.94
CA GLY A 108 -5.75 20.60 11.32
C GLY A 108 -6.74 20.94 10.20
N GLN A 109 -7.79 21.67 10.53
CA GLN A 109 -8.85 22.04 9.59
C GLN A 109 -8.31 22.88 8.42
N TRP A 110 -8.60 22.46 7.20
CA TRP A 110 -8.41 23.26 6.00
C TRP A 110 -9.62 24.18 5.80
N PHE A 111 -9.36 25.44 5.53
CA PHE A 111 -10.35 26.46 5.22
C PHE A 111 -10.26 26.83 3.75
N VAL A 112 -11.37 27.31 3.21
CA VAL A 112 -11.43 27.90 1.88
C VAL A 112 -11.25 29.41 2.03
N ALA A 113 -10.48 30.00 1.13
CA ALA A 113 -10.24 31.43 1.14
C ALA A 113 -10.26 32.00 -0.28
N VAL A 114 -10.54 33.29 -0.40
CA VAL A 114 -10.36 34.06 -1.64
C VAL A 114 -9.15 34.98 -1.52
N VAL A 115 -8.35 35.06 -2.58
CA VAL A 115 -7.22 35.99 -2.69
C VAL A 115 -7.72 37.43 -2.83
N ASP A 116 -7.30 38.32 -1.92
CA ASP A 116 -7.70 39.73 -1.93
C ASP A 116 -6.59 40.64 -2.48
N GLN A 117 -5.41 40.66 -1.87
CA GLN A 117 -4.28 41.45 -2.34
C GLN A 117 -3.00 40.63 -2.48
N ILE A 118 -2.26 40.93 -3.54
CA ILE A 118 -1.01 40.24 -3.89
C ILE A 118 0.15 41.22 -3.74
N GLY A 119 0.96 41.02 -2.71
CA GLY A 119 2.23 41.71 -2.52
C GLY A 119 3.44 40.84 -2.88
N ASP A 120 4.63 41.42 -2.80
CA ASP A 120 5.87 40.71 -3.17
C ASP A 120 6.29 39.70 -2.09
N ASN A 121 6.06 40.04 -0.82
CA ASN A 121 6.45 39.23 0.34
C ASN A 121 5.29 38.54 1.07
N GLN A 122 4.05 38.88 0.73
CA GLN A 122 2.87 38.31 1.36
C GLN A 122 1.62 38.44 0.47
N MET A 123 0.66 37.54 0.69
CA MET A 123 -0.65 37.56 0.04
C MET A 123 -1.74 37.63 1.10
N SER A 124 -2.64 38.61 1.01
CA SER A 124 -3.81 38.71 1.88
C SER A 124 -4.99 37.92 1.30
N LEU A 125 -5.81 37.39 2.20
CA LEU A 125 -6.91 36.50 1.90
C LEU A 125 -8.18 36.96 2.65
N LYS A 126 -9.35 36.54 2.18
CA LYS A 126 -10.57 36.45 3.00
C LYS A 126 -10.89 34.99 3.25
N ILE A 127 -10.97 34.57 4.52
CA ILE A 127 -11.02 33.15 4.92
C ILE A 127 -12.40 32.81 5.50
N GLU A 128 -13.10 31.85 4.86
CA GLU A 128 -14.44 31.40 5.23
C GLU A 128 -14.51 30.97 6.70
N GLY A 129 -15.48 31.51 7.46
CA GLY A 129 -15.72 31.12 8.85
C GLY A 129 -14.56 31.35 9.83
N GLN A 130 -13.60 32.22 9.51
CA GLN A 130 -12.56 32.64 10.46
C GLN A 130 -12.81 34.09 10.92
N PRO A 131 -12.41 34.46 12.14
CA PRO A 131 -12.55 35.83 12.60
C PRO A 131 -11.38 36.70 12.10
N GLU A 132 -11.63 38.00 11.89
CA GLU A 132 -10.66 38.98 11.38
C GLU A 132 -9.46 39.35 12.31
N PRO A 133 -9.44 39.17 13.65
CA PRO A 133 -8.32 39.64 14.47
C PRO A 133 -7.02 38.84 14.27
N THR A 134 -7.05 37.77 13.46
CA THR A 134 -5.84 37.09 12.99
C THR A 134 -5.54 37.59 11.58
N PRO A 135 -4.34 38.13 11.29
CA PRO A 135 -4.00 38.56 9.94
C PRO A 135 -4.20 37.41 8.95
N TRP A 136 -5.12 37.58 8.00
CA TRP A 136 -5.39 36.60 6.94
C TRP A 136 -4.33 36.69 5.85
N VAL A 137 -3.10 36.36 6.23
CA VAL A 137 -1.92 36.58 5.40
C VAL A 137 -1.11 35.30 5.28
N VAL A 138 -0.75 34.96 4.04
CA VAL A 138 0.22 33.92 3.73
C VAL A 138 1.57 34.58 3.38
N PRO A 139 2.64 34.34 4.16
CA PRO A 139 3.95 34.92 3.90
C PRO A 139 4.69 34.20 2.78
N ARG A 140 5.64 34.87 2.10
CA ARG A 140 6.46 34.31 1.01
C ARG A 140 7.18 33.03 1.39
N LYS A 141 7.62 32.91 2.65
CA LYS A 141 8.27 31.70 3.19
C LYS A 141 7.36 30.47 3.11
N ASP A 142 6.05 30.65 3.11
CA ASP A 142 5.10 29.53 3.03
C ASP A 142 5.11 28.83 1.68
N ILE A 143 5.25 29.61 0.61
CA ILE A 143 5.15 29.12 -0.76
C ILE A 143 6.51 28.75 -1.36
N SER A 144 7.56 28.62 -0.53
CA SER A 144 8.90 28.23 -0.96
C SER A 144 8.98 26.84 -1.59
N TRP A 145 7.96 26.01 -1.37
CA TRP A 145 7.85 24.69 -1.97
C TRP A 145 7.45 24.74 -3.44
N MET A 146 6.84 25.83 -3.95
CA MET A 146 6.38 25.94 -5.33
C MET A 146 7.22 26.94 -6.14
N LYS A 147 7.31 26.75 -7.45
CA LYS A 147 8.04 27.64 -8.36
C LYS A 147 7.31 28.97 -8.57
N GLY A 148 8.07 30.07 -8.70
CA GLY A 148 7.53 31.41 -8.95
C GLY A 148 7.20 32.21 -7.69
N SER A 149 6.74 33.44 -7.90
CA SER A 149 6.28 34.41 -6.90
C SER A 149 4.76 34.34 -6.70
N PHE A 150 4.21 35.18 -5.81
CA PHE A 150 2.75 35.31 -5.71
C PHE A 150 2.16 35.90 -7.01
N ARG A 151 2.82 36.89 -7.62
CA ARG A 151 2.35 37.51 -8.87
C ARG A 151 2.36 36.56 -10.07
N ASP A 152 3.23 35.56 -10.05
CA ASP A 152 3.31 34.55 -11.12
C ASP A 152 2.20 33.49 -11.03
N ASN A 153 1.62 33.28 -9.83
CA ASN A 153 0.81 32.10 -9.53
C ASN A 153 -0.62 32.40 -9.08
N PHE A 154 -0.95 33.66 -8.74
CA PHE A 154 -2.26 34.03 -8.21
C PHE A 154 -2.78 35.29 -8.88
N SER A 155 -4.11 35.39 -8.92
CA SER A 155 -4.87 36.58 -9.25
C SER A 155 -5.85 36.92 -8.11
N ARG A 156 -6.22 38.19 -7.99
CA ARG A 156 -7.30 38.60 -7.07
C ARG A 156 -8.59 37.87 -7.46
N GLY A 157 -9.30 37.34 -6.47
CA GLY A 157 -10.50 36.51 -6.68
C GLY A 157 -10.21 35.01 -6.77
N ASP A 158 -8.95 34.56 -6.80
CA ASP A 158 -8.62 33.13 -6.80
C ASP A 158 -9.09 32.45 -5.51
N VAL A 159 -9.70 31.28 -5.66
CA VAL A 159 -10.10 30.44 -4.52
C VAL A 159 -8.97 29.48 -4.18
N VAL A 160 -8.57 29.47 -2.91
CA VAL A 160 -7.45 28.67 -2.41
C VAL A 160 -7.83 27.91 -1.13
N HIS A 161 -7.10 26.84 -0.85
CA HIS A 161 -7.15 26.19 0.46
C HIS A 161 -6.05 26.75 1.36
N VAL A 162 -6.36 26.95 2.62
CA VAL A 162 -5.38 27.33 3.65
C VAL A 162 -5.60 26.53 4.93
N ARG A 163 -4.54 26.37 5.70
CA ARG A 163 -4.58 25.72 7.01
C ARG A 163 -3.82 26.58 8.01
N ARG A 164 -4.35 26.67 9.24
CA ARG A 164 -3.62 27.22 10.39
C ARG A 164 -2.39 26.37 10.67
N MET A 165 -1.21 26.98 10.67
CA MET A 165 -0.02 26.35 11.24
C MET A 165 0.11 26.82 12.67
N THR A 166 0.22 25.85 13.57
CA THR A 166 0.32 26.06 15.00
C THR A 166 1.64 25.48 15.53
N SER A 167 2.02 25.82 16.76
CA SER A 167 3.23 25.31 17.41
C SER A 167 3.15 23.84 17.80
N GLY A 168 1.94 23.30 17.98
CA GLY A 168 1.69 21.88 18.24
C GLY A 168 1.15 21.12 17.02
N ASP A 169 0.99 19.81 17.20
CA ASP A 169 0.50 18.91 16.16
C ASP A 169 -1.01 19.08 15.90
N ASN A 170 -1.43 18.77 14.67
CA ASN A 170 -2.84 18.71 14.27
C ASN A 170 -3.65 19.99 14.54
N GLY A 171 -3.01 21.16 14.54
CA GLY A 171 -3.68 22.44 14.79
C GLY A 171 -3.80 22.80 16.27
N ALA A 172 -3.15 22.05 17.17
CA ALA A 172 -3.03 22.40 18.59
C ALA A 172 -1.91 23.42 18.83
N GLY A 173 -2.02 24.18 19.92
CA GLY A 173 -1.04 25.20 20.32
C GLY A 173 -1.26 26.55 19.65
N ASP A 174 -0.26 27.42 19.81
CA ASP A 174 -0.34 28.82 19.39
C ASP A 174 -0.31 28.96 17.87
N PHE A 175 -1.10 29.90 17.35
CA PHE A 175 -1.10 30.22 15.93
C PHE A 175 0.24 30.84 15.51
N ILE A 176 0.85 30.27 14.48
CA ILE A 176 2.09 30.78 13.88
C ILE A 176 1.77 31.59 12.63
N ARG A 177 1.05 30.99 11.67
CA ARG A 177 0.74 31.60 10.37
C ARG A 177 -0.30 30.80 9.59
N TRP A 178 -0.89 31.42 8.57
CA TRP A 178 -1.63 30.69 7.53
C TRP A 178 -0.66 30.03 6.55
N THR A 179 -1.06 28.84 6.09
CA THR A 179 -0.27 28.06 5.14
C THR A 179 -1.15 27.58 4.00
N LEU A 180 -0.71 27.85 2.78
CA LEU A 180 -1.36 27.50 1.55
C LEU A 180 -1.38 25.99 1.35
N ARG A 181 -2.51 25.48 0.90
CA ARG A 181 -2.76 24.08 0.66
C ARG A 181 -3.30 23.85 -0.74
N GLN A 182 -3.05 22.66 -1.24
CA GLN A 182 -3.45 22.23 -2.57
C GLN A 182 -3.94 20.80 -2.47
N VAL A 183 -5.07 20.52 -3.13
CA VAL A 183 -5.51 19.14 -3.32
C VAL A 183 -4.53 18.45 -4.30
N PRO A 184 -3.86 17.36 -3.89
CA PRO A 184 -2.95 16.62 -4.76
C PRO A 184 -3.62 16.11 -6.04
N GLU A 185 -2.91 16.22 -7.16
CA GLU A 185 -3.31 15.56 -8.41
C GLU A 185 -3.01 14.07 -8.37
N VAL A 186 -1.92 13.68 -7.69
CA VAL A 186 -1.66 12.27 -7.38
C VAL A 186 -2.74 11.74 -6.44
N GLN A 187 -3.21 10.53 -6.70
CA GLN A 187 -4.27 9.89 -5.93
C GLN A 187 -3.78 8.57 -5.32
N GLY A 188 -4.67 7.92 -4.59
CA GLY A 188 -4.40 6.61 -4.01
C GLY A 188 -5.62 6.00 -3.38
N GLY A 189 -5.45 4.78 -2.88
CA GLY A 189 -6.41 4.08 -2.05
C GLY A 189 -5.74 3.52 -0.81
N PHE A 190 -6.50 3.41 0.27
CA PHE A 190 -6.10 2.72 1.48
C PHE A 190 -7.24 1.86 2.00
N MET A 191 -6.91 0.68 2.50
CA MET A 191 -7.86 -0.22 3.16
C MET A 191 -7.16 -0.95 4.29
N ALA A 192 -7.86 -1.13 5.41
CA ALA A 192 -7.46 -2.01 6.49
C ALA A 192 -8.60 -2.92 6.90
N MET A 193 -8.26 -4.16 7.27
CA MET A 193 -9.22 -5.22 7.54
C MET A 193 -8.72 -6.14 8.66
N ASP A 194 -9.63 -6.62 9.49
CA ASP A 194 -9.35 -7.69 10.45
C ASP A 194 -9.08 -9.01 9.71
N VAL A 195 -7.94 -9.66 10.01
CA VAL A 195 -7.46 -10.82 9.23
C VAL A 195 -8.33 -12.06 9.40
N ASN A 196 -9.04 -12.14 10.52
CA ASN A 196 -9.87 -13.28 10.84
C ASN A 196 -11.27 -13.04 10.28
N THR A 197 -11.97 -12.00 10.71
CA THR A 197 -13.40 -11.79 10.43
C THR A 197 -13.69 -11.19 9.06
N GLY A 198 -12.71 -10.56 8.41
CA GLY A 198 -12.92 -9.84 7.16
C GLY A 198 -13.59 -8.48 7.36
N ARG A 199 -13.79 -8.04 8.60
CA ARG A 199 -14.35 -6.72 8.90
C ARG A 199 -13.39 -5.65 8.39
N VAL A 200 -13.85 -4.80 7.48
CA VAL A 200 -13.08 -3.66 6.99
C VAL A 200 -13.14 -2.57 8.05
N LEU A 201 -11.99 -2.28 8.65
CA LEU A 201 -11.86 -1.34 9.77
C LEU A 201 -11.75 0.09 9.26
N ALA A 202 -11.09 0.29 8.11
CA ALA A 202 -10.96 1.59 7.47
C ALA A 202 -10.88 1.46 5.94
N LEU A 203 -11.47 2.42 5.23
CA LEU A 203 -11.49 2.50 3.77
C LEU A 203 -11.38 3.95 3.31
N GLN A 204 -10.33 4.28 2.57
CA GLN A 204 -10.11 5.61 2.01
C GLN A 204 -9.86 5.51 0.50
N GLY A 205 -10.76 6.07 -0.30
CA GLY A 205 -10.75 5.94 -1.77
C GLY A 205 -10.01 7.04 -2.54
N GLY A 206 -9.36 7.98 -1.85
CA GLY A 206 -8.67 9.12 -2.47
C GLY A 206 -8.32 10.22 -1.46
N PHE A 207 -7.87 11.37 -1.95
CA PHE A 207 -7.50 12.49 -1.07
C PHE A 207 -8.71 13.06 -0.30
N SER A 208 -9.79 13.43 -0.99
CA SER A 208 -11.02 13.94 -0.38
C SER A 208 -12.24 13.52 -1.21
N TYR A 209 -13.25 12.99 -0.54
CA TYR A 209 -14.51 12.57 -1.16
C TYR A 209 -15.25 13.75 -1.81
N GLN A 210 -15.20 14.94 -1.20
CA GLN A 210 -15.82 16.16 -1.76
C GLN A 210 -15.15 16.63 -3.05
N ASN A 211 -13.86 16.33 -3.22
CA ASN A 211 -13.13 16.61 -4.45
C ASN A 211 -13.39 15.54 -5.53
N SER A 212 -13.39 14.26 -5.15
CA SER A 212 -13.61 13.13 -6.05
C SER A 212 -14.34 12.02 -5.32
N VAL A 213 -15.56 11.69 -5.77
CA VAL A 213 -16.37 10.61 -5.18
C VAL A 213 -15.91 9.21 -5.62
N PHE A 214 -15.03 9.13 -6.62
CA PHE A 214 -14.54 7.86 -7.15
C PHE A 214 -13.69 7.13 -6.10
N ASN A 215 -14.18 6.01 -5.60
CA ASN A 215 -13.47 5.18 -4.64
C ASN A 215 -12.36 4.38 -5.35
N ARG A 216 -11.10 4.64 -5.04
CA ARG A 216 -9.95 3.91 -5.64
C ARG A 216 -9.58 2.63 -4.92
N ALA A 217 -10.16 2.35 -3.75
CA ALA A 217 -9.89 1.11 -3.05
C ALA A 217 -10.70 -0.05 -3.64
N THR A 218 -11.93 0.18 -4.10
CA THR A 218 -12.86 -0.87 -4.53
C THR A 218 -12.91 -1.08 -6.06
N PRO A 219 -13.41 -0.16 -6.91
CA PRO A 219 -13.52 -0.39 -8.36
C PRO A 219 -12.26 -0.06 -9.18
N ALA A 220 -11.28 0.68 -8.65
CA ALA A 220 -10.12 1.07 -9.45
C ALA A 220 -9.19 -0.12 -9.70
N LYS A 221 -9.16 -0.58 -10.96
CA LYS A 221 -8.25 -1.61 -11.43
C LYS A 221 -6.89 -1.02 -11.74
N ARG A 222 -5.85 -1.68 -11.24
CA ARG A 222 -4.45 -1.24 -11.33
C ARG A 222 -3.52 -2.44 -11.29
N GLN A 223 -2.34 -2.30 -11.89
CA GLN A 223 -1.30 -3.31 -11.83
C GLN A 223 -0.69 -3.36 -10.41
N PRO A 224 -0.74 -4.50 -9.71
CA PRO A 224 -0.16 -4.66 -8.37
C PRO A 224 1.38 -4.75 -8.40
N GLY A 225 1.96 -5.04 -9.57
CA GLY A 225 3.39 -5.24 -9.75
C GLY A 225 3.94 -6.30 -8.79
N SER A 226 5.09 -6.02 -8.17
CA SER A 226 5.73 -6.96 -7.24
C SER A 226 4.91 -7.35 -5.99
N SER A 227 3.79 -6.69 -5.70
CA SER A 227 2.86 -7.15 -4.64
C SER A 227 2.07 -8.40 -5.04
N PHE A 228 2.12 -8.83 -6.31
CA PHE A 228 1.57 -10.11 -6.76
C PHE A 228 2.49 -11.32 -6.50
N LYS A 229 3.79 -11.10 -6.30
CA LYS A 229 4.77 -12.19 -6.13
C LYS A 229 4.40 -13.20 -5.04
N PRO A 230 3.82 -12.84 -3.89
CA PRO A 230 3.48 -13.83 -2.87
C PRO A 230 2.59 -14.97 -3.40
N PHE A 231 1.74 -14.74 -4.40
CA PHE A 231 0.93 -15.80 -5.01
C PHE A 231 1.76 -16.78 -5.84
N VAL A 232 2.77 -16.29 -6.57
CA VAL A 232 3.74 -17.13 -7.31
C VAL A 232 4.58 -17.97 -6.35
N TYR A 233 5.01 -17.36 -5.24
CA TYR A 233 5.83 -18.05 -4.23
C TYR A 233 4.98 -19.05 -3.44
N ALA A 234 3.73 -18.72 -3.12
CA ALA A 234 2.80 -19.64 -2.48
C ALA A 234 2.53 -20.88 -3.34
N SER A 235 2.24 -20.69 -4.64
CA SER A 235 2.01 -21.81 -5.55
C SER A 235 3.25 -22.69 -5.68
N ALA A 236 4.45 -22.11 -5.64
CA ALA A 236 5.68 -22.89 -5.67
C ALA A 236 5.89 -23.71 -4.40
N LEU A 237 5.68 -23.12 -3.22
CA LEU A 237 5.79 -23.84 -1.95
C LEU A 237 4.80 -25.02 -1.89
N ASP A 238 3.55 -24.81 -2.33
CA ASP A 238 2.56 -25.89 -2.43
C ASP A 238 2.90 -26.92 -3.54
N SER A 239 3.83 -26.61 -4.44
CA SER A 239 4.32 -27.52 -5.49
C SER A 239 5.64 -28.22 -5.11
N GLY A 240 6.03 -28.19 -3.82
CA GLY A 240 7.20 -28.91 -3.31
C GLY A 240 8.49 -28.08 -3.23
N PHE A 241 8.44 -26.78 -3.56
CA PHE A 241 9.56 -25.89 -3.26
C PHE A 241 9.61 -25.59 -1.77
N THR A 242 10.81 -25.26 -1.28
CA THR A 242 11.01 -24.85 0.11
C THR A 242 11.61 -23.45 0.16
N PRO A 243 11.55 -22.74 1.30
CA PRO A 243 12.23 -21.46 1.45
C PRO A 243 13.74 -21.50 1.17
N ALA A 244 14.37 -22.67 1.32
CA ALA A 244 15.78 -22.92 1.06
C ALA A 244 16.09 -23.38 -0.38
N SER A 245 15.08 -23.67 -1.21
CA SER A 245 15.30 -24.07 -2.61
C SER A 245 16.08 -23.00 -3.36
N ILE A 246 17.14 -23.41 -4.07
CA ILE A 246 18.04 -22.48 -4.76
C ILE A 246 17.50 -22.18 -6.15
N ILE A 247 17.22 -20.90 -6.42
CA ILE A 247 16.77 -20.40 -7.71
C ILE A 247 17.83 -19.47 -8.28
N VAL A 248 18.16 -19.63 -9.56
CA VAL A 248 19.19 -18.81 -10.21
C VAL A 248 18.67 -17.39 -10.51
N ASP A 249 19.39 -16.37 -10.07
CA ASP A 249 19.19 -14.95 -10.41
C ASP A 249 20.20 -14.49 -11.49
N ALA A 250 19.96 -14.93 -12.72
CA ALA A 250 20.74 -14.62 -13.92
C ALA A 250 19.83 -14.08 -15.05
N PRO A 251 20.37 -13.44 -16.12
CA PRO A 251 19.57 -13.04 -17.28
C PRO A 251 18.70 -14.18 -17.81
N ILE A 252 17.51 -13.84 -18.31
CA ILE A 252 16.62 -14.79 -18.97
C ILE A 252 16.05 -14.13 -20.22
N GLU A 253 15.98 -14.90 -21.31
CA GLU A 253 15.34 -14.51 -22.55
C GLU A 253 14.27 -15.53 -22.87
N ILE A 254 13.06 -15.06 -23.16
CA ILE A 254 11.90 -15.93 -23.35
C ILE A 254 11.25 -15.55 -24.66
N ASP A 255 11.18 -16.50 -25.58
CA ASP A 255 10.40 -16.32 -26.80
C ASP A 255 8.91 -16.45 -26.46
N THR A 256 8.17 -15.36 -26.65
CA THR A 256 6.73 -15.30 -26.37
C THR A 256 5.88 -15.56 -27.60
N GLY A 257 6.49 -15.88 -28.75
CA GLY A 257 5.82 -15.93 -30.06
C GLY A 257 5.54 -14.54 -30.65
N ALA A 258 5.37 -13.51 -29.81
CA ALA A 258 5.29 -12.10 -30.22
C ALA A 258 6.68 -11.42 -30.26
N GLY A 259 7.72 -12.13 -29.82
CA GLY A 259 9.10 -11.65 -29.75
C GLY A 259 9.81 -12.10 -28.48
N ILE A 260 11.11 -11.77 -28.41
CA ILE A 260 11.97 -12.11 -27.27
C ILE A 260 11.71 -11.12 -26.13
N TRP A 261 11.21 -11.63 -25.00
CA TRP A 261 11.05 -10.88 -23.76
C TRP A 261 12.26 -11.07 -22.86
N ARG A 262 12.83 -9.96 -22.39
CA ARG A 262 14.02 -9.92 -21.51
C ARG A 262 13.71 -9.17 -20.21
N PRO A 263 13.10 -9.83 -19.20
CA PRO A 263 12.83 -9.19 -17.92
C PRO A 263 14.13 -8.80 -17.22
N GLN A 264 14.06 -7.82 -16.31
CA GLN A 264 15.21 -7.33 -15.55
C GLN A 264 14.85 -7.11 -14.08
N ASN A 265 15.83 -7.29 -13.20
CA ASN A 265 15.74 -6.86 -11.80
C ASN A 265 15.71 -5.33 -11.72
N ALA A 266 15.04 -4.80 -10.69
CA ALA A 266 15.04 -3.36 -10.42
C ALA A 266 16.46 -2.80 -10.17
N SER A 267 17.34 -3.60 -9.55
CA SER A 267 18.76 -3.26 -9.33
C SER A 267 19.62 -3.35 -10.59
N ARG A 268 19.14 -4.01 -11.65
CA ARG A 268 19.92 -4.39 -12.85
C ARG A 268 21.18 -5.21 -12.56
N GLN A 269 21.21 -5.88 -11.40
CA GLN A 269 22.30 -6.76 -10.96
C GLN A 269 21.86 -8.22 -10.97
N PHE A 270 22.83 -9.12 -11.06
CA PHE A 270 22.68 -10.57 -11.02
C PHE A 270 23.43 -11.13 -9.81
N TYR A 271 22.79 -12.04 -9.08
CA TYR A 271 23.32 -12.59 -7.82
C TYR A 271 23.56 -14.10 -7.92
N GLY A 272 23.19 -14.71 -9.05
CA GLY A 272 23.41 -16.14 -9.27
C GLY A 272 22.51 -17.01 -8.37
N PRO A 273 22.96 -18.22 -8.00
CA PRO A 273 22.16 -19.15 -7.21
C PRO A 273 21.82 -18.58 -5.84
N THR A 274 20.53 -18.38 -5.56
CA THR A 274 20.06 -17.70 -4.35
C THR A 274 18.85 -18.44 -3.75
N PRO A 275 18.71 -18.53 -2.42
CA PRO A 275 17.54 -19.14 -1.79
C PRO A 275 16.23 -18.45 -2.16
N LEU A 276 15.16 -19.23 -2.33
CA LEU A 276 13.82 -18.77 -2.66
C LEU A 276 13.35 -17.65 -1.72
N ARG A 277 13.60 -17.77 -0.41
CA ARG A 277 13.38 -16.71 0.58
C ARG A 277 13.93 -15.35 0.14
N THR A 278 15.20 -15.31 -0.24
CA THR A 278 15.90 -14.07 -0.60
C THR A 278 15.30 -13.45 -1.86
N GLY A 279 14.76 -14.27 -2.75
CA GLY A 279 14.03 -13.82 -3.94
C GLY A 279 12.81 -12.96 -3.63
N ILE A 280 11.96 -13.37 -2.67
CA ILE A 280 10.77 -12.58 -2.29
C ILE A 280 11.14 -11.36 -1.45
N GLU A 281 12.14 -11.47 -0.56
CA GLU A 281 12.63 -10.40 0.32
C GLU A 281 13.15 -9.19 -0.45
N HIS A 282 14.00 -9.46 -1.45
CA HIS A 282 14.57 -8.45 -2.34
C HIS A 282 13.78 -8.26 -3.63
N SER A 283 12.64 -8.96 -3.77
CA SER A 283 11.73 -8.83 -4.89
C SER A 283 12.41 -9.05 -6.26
N ARG A 284 13.28 -10.05 -6.37
CA ARG A 284 14.03 -10.37 -7.61
C ARG A 284 13.08 -10.82 -8.71
N ASN A 285 13.09 -10.14 -9.86
CA ASN A 285 12.17 -10.43 -10.97
C ASN A 285 12.57 -11.72 -11.69
N LEU A 286 13.86 -11.93 -11.93
CA LEU A 286 14.35 -13.07 -12.70
C LEU A 286 14.06 -14.39 -11.97
N MET A 287 14.28 -14.43 -10.65
CA MET A 287 13.89 -15.58 -9.83
C MET A 287 12.38 -15.84 -9.86
N THR A 288 11.53 -14.80 -9.79
CA THR A 288 10.08 -14.96 -9.85
C THR A 288 9.62 -15.52 -11.20
N VAL A 289 10.20 -15.05 -12.30
CA VAL A 289 9.88 -15.55 -13.65
C VAL A 289 10.29 -17.00 -13.80
N ARG A 290 11.50 -17.38 -13.36
CA ARG A 290 11.94 -18.78 -13.37
C ARG A 290 11.03 -19.67 -12.54
N LEU A 291 10.66 -19.22 -11.34
CA LEU A 291 9.77 -19.96 -10.46
C LEU A 291 8.39 -20.18 -11.10
N ALA A 292 7.83 -19.14 -11.72
CA ALA A 292 6.55 -19.25 -12.42
C ALA A 292 6.62 -20.15 -13.67
N GLN A 293 7.78 -20.19 -14.35
CA GLN A 293 7.98 -21.08 -15.49
C GLN A 293 8.07 -22.55 -15.05
N GLU A 294 8.76 -22.83 -13.95
CA GLU A 294 8.92 -24.17 -13.40
C GLU A 294 7.61 -24.72 -12.81
N VAL A 295 6.87 -23.87 -12.08
CA VAL A 295 5.56 -24.24 -11.50
C VAL A 295 4.46 -24.28 -12.57
N GLY A 296 4.59 -23.48 -13.62
CA GLY A 296 3.58 -23.27 -14.65
C GLY A 296 2.59 -22.18 -14.29
N MET A 297 2.29 -21.30 -15.26
CA MET A 297 1.38 -20.17 -15.04
C MET A 297 -0.08 -20.57 -14.80
N GLU A 298 -0.52 -21.75 -15.26
CA GLU A 298 -1.86 -22.27 -14.96
C GLU A 298 -2.06 -22.49 -13.46
N VAL A 299 -1.04 -23.05 -12.78
CA VAL A 299 -1.08 -23.25 -11.33
C VAL A 299 -1.08 -21.92 -10.60
N VAL A 300 -0.24 -20.97 -11.05
CA VAL A 300 -0.19 -19.60 -10.48
C VAL A 300 -1.52 -18.87 -10.66
N ALA A 301 -2.15 -18.99 -11.83
CA ALA A 301 -3.45 -18.38 -12.12
C ALA A 301 -4.56 -18.95 -11.24
N ALA A 302 -4.68 -20.28 -11.20
CA ALA A 302 -5.65 -20.96 -10.33
C ALA A 302 -5.46 -20.58 -8.86
N TYR A 303 -4.22 -20.40 -8.41
CA TYR A 303 -3.92 -19.94 -7.06
C TYR A 303 -4.43 -18.51 -6.81
N ALA A 304 -4.14 -17.58 -7.73
CA ALA A 304 -4.57 -16.19 -7.60
C ALA A 304 -6.10 -16.04 -7.65
N GLU A 305 -6.78 -16.84 -8.47
CA GLU A 305 -8.24 -16.91 -8.56
C GLU A 305 -8.86 -17.49 -7.28
N ARG A 306 -8.27 -18.56 -6.73
CA ARG A 306 -8.70 -19.16 -5.45
C ARG A 306 -8.59 -18.17 -4.29
N PHE A 307 -7.61 -17.27 -4.31
CA PHE A 307 -7.47 -16.17 -3.35
C PHE A 307 -8.39 -14.96 -3.63
N GLY A 308 -9.14 -14.97 -4.73
CA GLY A 308 -10.05 -13.89 -5.12
C GLY A 308 -9.34 -12.64 -5.65
N VAL A 309 -8.06 -12.75 -6.06
CA VAL A 309 -7.31 -11.63 -6.65
C VAL A 309 -7.84 -11.30 -8.04
N TYR A 310 -8.20 -12.33 -8.80
CA TYR A 310 -8.80 -12.24 -10.12
C TYR A 310 -10.03 -13.14 -10.19
N ASP A 311 -10.97 -12.80 -11.08
CA ASP A 311 -12.05 -13.73 -11.44
C ASP A 311 -11.56 -14.75 -12.47
N HIS A 312 -10.66 -14.31 -13.36
CA HIS A 312 -9.94 -15.10 -14.34
C HIS A 312 -8.59 -14.42 -14.59
N LEU A 313 -7.49 -15.17 -14.60
CA LEU A 313 -6.14 -14.70 -14.90
C LEU A 313 -5.56 -15.50 -16.06
N ASP A 314 -5.36 -14.85 -17.21
CA ASP A 314 -4.70 -15.50 -18.33
C ASP A 314 -3.27 -15.94 -17.94
N PRO A 315 -2.83 -17.15 -18.33
CA PRO A 315 -1.57 -17.75 -17.88
C PRO A 315 -0.34 -17.18 -18.61
N PHE A 316 -0.31 -15.86 -18.86
CA PHE A 316 0.86 -15.19 -19.42
C PHE A 316 1.97 -15.04 -18.37
N LEU A 317 3.20 -15.37 -18.73
CA LEU A 317 4.33 -15.32 -17.80
C LEU A 317 4.62 -13.91 -17.24
N ALA A 318 4.27 -12.86 -17.98
CA ALA A 318 4.34 -11.48 -17.49
C ALA A 318 3.45 -11.25 -16.25
N ASN A 319 2.39 -12.04 -16.05
CA ASN A 319 1.51 -11.94 -14.89
C ASN A 319 2.23 -12.36 -13.60
N ALA A 320 3.28 -13.18 -13.66
CA ALA A 320 4.14 -13.48 -12.49
C ALA A 320 4.77 -12.22 -11.88
N LEU A 321 4.90 -11.14 -12.66
CA LEU A 321 5.41 -9.84 -12.20
C LEU A 321 4.28 -8.85 -11.85
N GLY A 322 3.02 -9.28 -11.86
CA GLY A 322 1.84 -8.48 -11.52
C GLY A 322 1.43 -7.47 -12.60
N SER A 323 1.39 -7.90 -13.87
CA SER A 323 0.99 -7.07 -15.01
C SER A 323 -0.51 -7.07 -15.33
N ALA A 324 -1.27 -8.06 -14.85
CA ALA A 324 -2.73 -8.00 -14.83
C ALA A 324 -3.25 -7.00 -13.80
N GLU A 325 -4.40 -6.39 -14.07
CA GLU A 325 -4.99 -5.39 -13.18
C GLU A 325 -5.96 -5.98 -12.16
N THR A 326 -5.83 -5.58 -10.90
CA THR A 326 -6.74 -5.94 -9.80
C THR A 326 -7.03 -4.71 -8.94
N THR A 327 -7.77 -4.88 -7.85
CA THR A 327 -8.18 -3.80 -6.96
C THR A 327 -7.48 -3.93 -5.61
N LEU A 328 -7.30 -2.81 -4.91
CA LEU A 328 -6.73 -2.82 -3.56
C LEU A 328 -7.59 -3.66 -2.61
N PHE A 329 -8.91 -3.61 -2.77
CA PHE A 329 -9.86 -4.39 -1.99
C PHE A 329 -9.60 -5.91 -2.07
N ARG A 330 -9.40 -6.42 -3.30
CA ARG A 330 -9.08 -7.85 -3.52
C ARG A 330 -7.71 -8.22 -2.97
N MET A 331 -6.71 -7.39 -3.19
CA MET A 331 -5.34 -7.67 -2.73
C MET A 331 -5.23 -7.68 -1.20
N VAL A 332 -5.87 -6.74 -0.50
CA VAL A 332 -5.88 -6.71 0.97
C VAL A 332 -6.60 -7.93 1.54
N ALA A 333 -7.73 -8.31 0.96
CA ALA A 333 -8.46 -9.52 1.36
C ALA A 333 -7.61 -10.78 1.17
N ALA A 334 -6.93 -10.92 0.03
CA ALA A 334 -6.05 -12.05 -0.25
C ALA A 334 -4.87 -12.14 0.73
N TYR A 335 -4.27 -11.01 1.12
CA TYR A 335 -3.18 -11.00 2.11
C TYR A 335 -3.63 -11.39 3.52
N ALA A 336 -4.88 -11.14 3.90
CA ALA A 336 -5.41 -11.64 5.17
C ALA A 336 -5.41 -13.16 5.23
N MET A 337 -5.61 -13.84 4.10
CA MET A 337 -5.60 -15.30 4.02
C MET A 337 -4.19 -15.89 4.22
N PHE A 338 -3.13 -15.12 3.94
CA PHE A 338 -1.78 -15.50 4.39
C PHE A 338 -1.63 -15.34 5.91
N ALA A 339 -2.11 -14.21 6.44
CA ALA A 339 -1.98 -13.85 7.86
C ALA A 339 -2.73 -14.82 8.79
N ASN A 340 -3.88 -15.33 8.36
CA ASN A 340 -4.75 -16.21 9.15
C ASN A 340 -4.41 -17.72 9.00
N GLY A 341 -3.34 -18.05 8.26
CA GLY A 341 -2.90 -19.44 8.09
C GLY A 341 -3.59 -20.21 6.96
N GLY A 342 -4.04 -19.52 5.91
CA GLY A 342 -4.56 -20.13 4.68
C GLY A 342 -6.07 -20.36 4.67
N GLU A 343 -6.83 -19.66 5.52
CA GLU A 343 -8.30 -19.79 5.60
C GLU A 343 -9.00 -18.68 4.82
N ARG A 344 -10.04 -19.04 4.07
CA ARG A 344 -10.85 -18.10 3.30
C ARG A 344 -11.47 -17.05 4.23
N VAL A 345 -11.29 -15.78 3.87
CA VAL A 345 -11.95 -14.65 4.54
C VAL A 345 -12.52 -13.71 3.50
N GLU A 346 -13.76 -13.26 3.72
CA GLU A 346 -14.44 -12.35 2.81
C GLU A 346 -14.52 -10.95 3.43
N PRO A 347 -14.05 -9.91 2.70
CA PRO A 347 -14.09 -8.55 3.19
C PRO A 347 -15.54 -8.04 3.26
N THR A 348 -15.92 -7.42 4.38
CA THR A 348 -17.24 -6.81 4.58
C THR A 348 -17.16 -5.41 5.17
N LEU A 349 -18.04 -4.53 4.71
CA LEU A 349 -18.25 -3.19 5.28
C LEU A 349 -19.42 -3.17 6.29
N VAL A 350 -20.19 -4.26 6.38
CA VAL A 350 -21.44 -4.35 7.12
C VAL A 350 -21.46 -5.63 7.96
N ASP A 351 -21.67 -5.48 9.27
CA ASP A 351 -21.84 -6.61 10.17
C ASP A 351 -23.25 -7.21 10.06
N ARG A 352 -24.24 -6.32 10.06
CA ARG A 352 -25.65 -6.67 10.22
C ARG A 352 -26.55 -5.64 9.56
N VAL A 353 -27.60 -6.13 8.88
CA VAL A 353 -28.72 -5.31 8.40
C VAL A 353 -30.00 -5.80 9.07
N GLN A 354 -30.80 -4.87 9.60
CA GLN A 354 -32.10 -5.14 10.19
C GLN A 354 -33.19 -4.36 9.46
N ASP A 355 -34.37 -4.97 9.32
CA ASP A 355 -35.56 -4.28 8.81
C ASP A 355 -36.14 -3.31 9.86
N ARG A 356 -37.20 -2.58 9.47
CA ARG A 356 -37.86 -1.59 10.34
C ARG A 356 -38.50 -2.18 11.61
N TRP A 357 -38.69 -3.50 11.67
CA TRP A 357 -39.23 -4.21 12.83
C TRP A 357 -38.13 -4.83 13.69
N GLY A 358 -36.85 -4.63 13.33
CA GLY A 358 -35.70 -5.12 14.07
C GLY A 358 -35.28 -6.54 13.72
N ARG A 359 -35.91 -7.19 12.74
CA ARG A 359 -35.51 -8.54 12.30
C ARG A 359 -34.23 -8.45 11.47
N THR A 360 -33.27 -9.33 11.77
CA THR A 360 -32.00 -9.39 11.04
C THR A 360 -32.22 -10.07 9.68
N ILE A 361 -31.97 -9.34 8.60
CA ILE A 361 -32.09 -9.85 7.22
C ILE A 361 -30.73 -10.19 6.60
N TYR A 362 -29.65 -9.66 7.16
CA TYR A 362 -28.28 -9.99 6.78
C TYR A 362 -27.36 -9.96 7.99
N ARG A 363 -26.45 -10.94 8.05
CA ARG A 363 -25.38 -11.04 9.03
C ARG A 363 -24.16 -11.63 8.33
N HIS A 364 -23.01 -10.96 8.47
CA HIS A 364 -21.77 -11.42 7.84
C HIS A 364 -21.11 -12.58 8.59
N ASP A 365 -21.05 -12.49 9.92
CA ASP A 365 -20.33 -13.47 10.73
C ASP A 365 -21.13 -14.77 10.86
N ASN A 366 -20.75 -15.77 10.06
CA ASN A 366 -21.39 -17.09 10.02
C ASN A 366 -20.71 -18.14 10.90
N ARG A 367 -19.79 -17.74 11.79
CA ARG A 367 -19.13 -18.68 12.71
C ARG A 367 -20.14 -19.34 13.64
N ILE A 368 -19.86 -20.59 13.98
CA ILE A 368 -20.72 -21.40 14.85
C ILE A 368 -20.30 -21.11 16.29
N CYS A 369 -21.26 -20.76 17.14
CA CYS A 369 -21.03 -20.65 18.57
C CYS A 369 -21.63 -21.86 19.27
N ASP A 370 -20.80 -22.83 19.60
CA ASP A 370 -21.25 -24.12 20.13
C ASP A 370 -21.90 -23.98 21.52
N THR A 371 -21.52 -22.93 22.27
CA THR A 371 -21.94 -22.74 23.66
C THR A 371 -22.79 -21.48 23.88
N CYS A 372 -23.18 -20.76 22.83
CA CYS A 372 -24.00 -19.55 22.97
C CYS A 372 -25.46 -19.83 23.35
N SER A 373 -25.94 -21.07 23.20
CA SER A 373 -27.25 -21.50 23.67
C SER A 373 -27.24 -22.01 25.12
N THR A 374 -26.07 -22.13 25.74
CA THR A 374 -25.94 -22.60 27.11
C THR A 374 -26.18 -21.45 28.08
N GLU A 375 -27.13 -21.60 29.01
CA GLU A 375 -27.49 -20.53 29.96
C GLU A 375 -26.38 -20.20 30.95
N GLN A 376 -25.54 -21.19 31.29
CA GLN A 376 -24.41 -21.04 32.22
C GLN A 376 -23.17 -21.72 31.65
N LEU A 377 -22.12 -20.93 31.43
CA LEU A 377 -20.78 -21.44 31.14
C LEU A 377 -20.04 -21.71 32.46
N PRO A 378 -19.18 -22.75 32.54
CA PRO A 378 -18.30 -22.94 33.68
C PRO A 378 -17.45 -21.69 33.96
N GLU A 379 -17.13 -21.45 35.24
CA GLU A 379 -16.31 -20.31 35.63
C GLU A 379 -14.94 -20.37 34.93
N GLY A 380 -14.57 -19.29 34.23
CA GLY A 380 -13.33 -19.20 33.45
C GLY A 380 -13.47 -19.61 31.98
N GLU A 381 -14.63 -20.13 31.54
CA GLU A 381 -14.88 -20.44 30.13
C GLU A 381 -15.65 -19.31 29.41
N GLY A 382 -15.17 -18.93 28.23
CA GLY A 382 -15.88 -18.03 27.31
C GLY A 382 -16.65 -18.80 26.23
N PRO A 383 -17.52 -18.14 25.45
CA PRO A 383 -18.21 -18.77 24.33
C PRO A 383 -17.24 -19.41 23.34
N ARG A 384 -17.45 -20.68 23.00
CA ARG A 384 -16.61 -21.39 22.03
C ARG A 384 -17.09 -21.08 20.62
N ILE A 385 -16.29 -20.29 19.90
CA ILE A 385 -16.54 -19.94 18.50
C ILE A 385 -15.69 -20.82 17.60
N THR A 386 -16.34 -21.64 16.78
CA THR A 386 -15.70 -22.52 15.80
C THR A 386 -15.78 -21.86 14.42
N ALA A 387 -14.62 -21.66 13.78
CA ALA A 387 -14.56 -21.16 12.42
C ALA A 387 -14.99 -22.27 11.43
N ASN A 388 -15.89 -21.93 10.51
CA ASN A 388 -16.42 -22.81 9.46
C ASN A 388 -15.92 -22.40 8.07
N ARG A 389 -14.66 -21.99 7.99
CA ARG A 389 -14.06 -21.46 6.76
C ARG A 389 -13.39 -22.55 5.96
N GLU A 390 -13.45 -22.40 4.65
CA GLU A 390 -12.66 -23.22 3.73
C GLU A 390 -11.17 -22.93 3.91
N ARG A 391 -10.35 -23.99 3.95
CA ARG A 391 -8.89 -23.88 3.86
C ARG A 391 -8.49 -23.84 2.39
N ILE A 392 -7.93 -22.72 1.95
CA ILE A 392 -7.53 -22.49 0.56
C ILE A 392 -6.02 -22.61 0.32
N MET A 393 -5.24 -22.76 1.39
CA MET A 393 -3.79 -22.97 1.35
C MET A 393 -3.39 -23.84 2.53
N ASP A 394 -2.36 -24.66 2.34
CA ASP A 394 -1.75 -25.39 3.44
C ASP A 394 -1.21 -24.45 4.54
N ALA A 395 -1.44 -24.80 5.80
CA ALA A 395 -1.10 -23.92 6.92
C ALA A 395 0.43 -23.70 7.04
N ILE A 396 1.23 -24.72 6.70
CA ILE A 396 2.70 -24.63 6.72
C ILE A 396 3.17 -23.69 5.62
N THR A 397 2.60 -23.80 4.41
CA THR A 397 2.88 -22.86 3.30
C THR A 397 2.54 -21.42 3.68
N ALA A 398 1.38 -21.18 4.30
CA ALA A 398 1.00 -19.85 4.75
C ALA A 398 1.99 -19.28 5.79
N TYR A 399 2.45 -20.12 6.73
CA TYR A 399 3.44 -19.74 7.73
C TYR A 399 4.82 -19.47 7.12
N GLN A 400 5.29 -20.33 6.21
CA GLN A 400 6.55 -20.16 5.48
C GLN A 400 6.56 -18.86 4.67
N LEU A 401 5.50 -18.62 3.89
CA LEU A 401 5.35 -17.39 3.12
C LEU A 401 5.32 -16.15 4.02
N THR A 402 4.59 -16.22 5.13
CA THR A 402 4.56 -15.15 6.14
C THR A 402 5.96 -14.89 6.71
N SER A 403 6.69 -15.94 7.11
CA SER A 403 8.07 -15.86 7.60
C SER A 403 9.03 -15.23 6.58
N MET A 404 8.88 -15.56 5.29
CA MET A 404 9.65 -14.91 4.21
C MET A 404 9.27 -13.44 4.04
N MET A 405 7.98 -13.10 4.11
CA MET A 405 7.50 -11.72 4.03
C MET A 405 7.84 -10.87 5.27
N GLN A 406 8.12 -11.46 6.43
CA GLN A 406 8.73 -10.75 7.55
C GLN A 406 10.13 -10.23 7.18
N GLY A 407 10.88 -11.01 6.40
CA GLY A 407 12.18 -10.60 5.87
C GLY A 407 12.11 -9.37 4.97
N VAL A 408 11.02 -9.19 4.21
CA VAL A 408 10.81 -7.99 3.38
C VAL A 408 10.79 -6.72 4.23
N VAL A 409 10.18 -6.79 5.41
CA VAL A 409 10.03 -5.67 6.36
C VAL A 409 11.31 -5.47 7.18
N GLN A 410 11.97 -6.56 7.59
CA GLN A 410 13.14 -6.51 8.48
C GLN A 410 14.43 -6.15 7.75
N ARG A 411 14.63 -6.66 6.54
CA ARG A 411 15.91 -6.60 5.81
C ARG A 411 15.80 -6.43 4.29
N GLY A 412 14.58 -6.48 3.76
CA GLY A 412 14.30 -6.37 2.34
C GLY A 412 13.83 -4.98 1.90
N THR A 413 12.98 -4.97 0.88
CA THR A 413 12.53 -3.74 0.20
C THR A 413 11.72 -2.76 1.05
N ALA A 414 11.25 -3.15 2.24
CA ALA A 414 10.55 -2.28 3.19
C ALA A 414 11.36 -2.01 4.47
N ALA A 415 12.59 -2.51 4.55
CA ALA A 415 13.51 -2.24 5.65
C ALA A 415 13.74 -0.73 5.82
N GLY A 416 13.81 -0.29 7.08
CA GLY A 416 13.97 1.12 7.40
C GLY A 416 12.68 1.95 7.30
N ARG A 417 11.57 1.41 6.79
CA ARG A 417 10.31 2.15 6.60
C ARG A 417 9.18 1.69 7.52
N VAL A 418 9.11 0.40 7.79
CA VAL A 418 8.08 -0.22 8.64
C VAL A 418 8.76 -0.79 9.88
N HIS A 419 8.44 -0.23 11.04
CA HIS A 419 9.01 -0.55 12.35
C HIS A 419 7.87 -0.59 13.37
N LEU A 420 7.27 -1.76 13.53
CA LEU A 420 6.22 -1.99 14.52
C LEU A 420 6.77 -2.80 15.69
N GLY A 421 6.23 -2.58 16.88
CA GLY A 421 6.61 -3.33 18.09
C GLY A 421 6.14 -4.80 18.10
N VAL A 422 5.58 -5.28 17.00
CA VAL A 422 5.01 -6.63 16.85
C VAL A 422 5.47 -7.26 15.54
N PRO A 423 5.50 -8.60 15.45
CA PRO A 423 5.81 -9.31 14.21
C PRO A 423 4.91 -8.83 13.06
N THR A 424 5.56 -8.41 11.98
CA THR A 424 4.91 -7.80 10.81
C THR A 424 5.49 -8.41 9.55
N ALA A 425 4.60 -8.77 8.62
CA ALA A 425 4.96 -9.26 7.30
C ALA A 425 4.36 -8.33 6.24
N GLY A 426 4.97 -8.27 5.05
CA GLY A 426 4.39 -7.51 3.96
C GLY A 426 5.19 -7.56 2.68
N LYS A 427 4.68 -6.88 1.65
CA LYS A 427 5.29 -6.83 0.34
C LYS A 427 5.13 -5.46 -0.31
N THR A 428 6.24 -4.97 -0.86
CA THR A 428 6.27 -3.81 -1.74
C THR A 428 5.85 -4.20 -3.16
N GLY A 429 5.09 -3.33 -3.82
CA GLY A 429 4.81 -3.40 -5.26
C GLY A 429 5.19 -2.09 -5.93
N THR A 430 5.87 -2.18 -7.06
CA THR A 430 6.17 -1.03 -7.93
C THR A 430 5.99 -1.51 -9.37
N THR A 431 5.27 -0.74 -10.17
CA THR A 431 5.05 -1.05 -11.60
C THR A 431 6.12 -0.44 -12.50
N ASN A 432 6.17 -0.86 -13.76
CA ASN A 432 7.12 -0.35 -14.73
C ASN A 432 7.00 1.17 -14.90
N GLY A 433 8.15 1.86 -14.83
CA GLY A 433 8.21 3.32 -14.87
C GLY A 433 7.67 4.00 -13.60
N SER A 434 7.50 3.27 -12.50
CA SER A 434 6.97 3.77 -11.23
C SER A 434 5.63 4.49 -11.42
N LYS A 435 4.72 3.92 -12.20
CA LYS A 435 3.36 4.50 -12.38
C LYS A 435 2.48 4.28 -11.15
N ASP A 436 2.76 3.19 -10.43
CA ASP A 436 2.00 2.73 -9.28
C ASP A 436 2.96 2.28 -8.18
N ALA A 437 2.67 2.70 -6.95
CA ALA A 437 3.38 2.26 -5.75
C ALA A 437 2.38 1.58 -4.80
N TRP A 438 2.73 0.38 -4.36
CA TRP A 438 1.91 -0.46 -3.49
C TRP A 438 2.69 -0.89 -2.26
N PHE A 439 2.01 -0.95 -1.13
CA PHE A 439 2.48 -1.71 0.02
C PHE A 439 1.30 -2.40 0.67
N ILE A 440 1.39 -3.70 0.86
CA ILE A 440 0.39 -4.49 1.58
C ILE A 440 1.12 -5.30 2.63
N GLY A 441 0.68 -5.20 3.87
CA GLY A 441 1.28 -5.89 4.98
C GLY A 441 0.26 -6.23 6.04
N PHE A 442 0.67 -7.01 7.02
CA PHE A 442 -0.20 -7.47 8.08
C PHE A 442 0.57 -7.80 9.36
N THR A 443 -0.14 -7.73 10.47
CA THR A 443 0.19 -8.39 11.73
C THR A 443 -0.71 -9.61 11.89
N SER A 444 -0.66 -10.30 13.03
CA SER A 444 -1.54 -11.43 13.33
C SER A 444 -3.03 -11.07 13.44
N ASN A 445 -3.38 -9.77 13.54
CA ASN A 445 -4.77 -9.33 13.74
C ASN A 445 -5.30 -8.43 12.62
N VAL A 446 -4.45 -7.58 12.03
CA VAL A 446 -4.87 -6.58 11.03
C VAL A 446 -4.01 -6.65 9.77
N VAL A 447 -4.65 -6.67 8.61
CA VAL A 447 -4.02 -6.44 7.30
C VAL A 447 -4.34 -5.02 6.84
N ALA A 448 -3.37 -4.35 6.21
CA ALA A 448 -3.59 -3.05 5.60
C ALA A 448 -2.81 -2.92 4.30
N GLY A 449 -3.40 -2.20 3.34
CA GLY A 449 -2.82 -1.94 2.04
C GLY A 449 -2.98 -0.50 1.60
N CYS A 450 -1.97 -0.02 0.88
CA CYS A 450 -1.94 1.28 0.25
C CYS A 450 -1.56 1.13 -1.23
N TYR A 451 -2.23 1.92 -2.06
CA TYR A 451 -1.83 2.19 -3.44
C TYR A 451 -1.75 3.70 -3.66
N ILE A 452 -0.71 4.17 -4.34
CA ILE A 452 -0.57 5.57 -4.79
C ILE A 452 -0.19 5.58 -6.27
N GLY A 453 -0.85 6.45 -7.04
CA GLY A 453 -0.66 6.61 -8.48
C GLY A 453 -1.57 7.70 -9.07
N TYR A 454 -1.37 8.01 -10.35
CA TYR A 454 -2.23 8.96 -11.07
C TYR A 454 -3.41 8.25 -11.73
N ASP A 455 -4.56 8.91 -11.78
CA ASP A 455 -5.76 8.35 -12.41
C ASP A 455 -5.52 7.96 -13.87
N ARG A 456 -4.88 8.86 -14.62
CA ARG A 456 -4.26 8.57 -15.91
C ARG A 456 -2.81 8.14 -15.65
N PRO A 457 -2.45 6.86 -15.85
CA PRO A 457 -1.15 6.35 -15.45
C PRO A 457 0.01 7.12 -16.08
N ARG A 458 0.82 7.78 -15.25
CA ARG A 458 2.03 8.48 -15.65
C ARG A 458 3.14 8.23 -14.64
N ARG A 459 4.38 8.40 -15.07
CA ARG A 459 5.55 8.11 -14.23
C ARG A 459 5.55 8.94 -12.96
N MET A 460 5.89 8.31 -11.84
CA MET A 460 6.22 8.99 -10.57
C MET A 460 7.70 8.75 -10.25
N PRO A 461 8.61 9.65 -10.68
CA PRO A 461 10.04 9.51 -10.42
C PRO A 461 10.35 9.34 -8.92
N GLY A 462 11.14 8.32 -8.58
CA GLY A 462 11.49 8.02 -7.18
C GLY A 462 10.35 7.42 -6.34
N ALA A 463 9.16 7.16 -6.91
CA ALA A 463 8.12 6.43 -6.20
C ALA A 463 8.44 4.93 -6.17
N SER A 464 8.22 4.33 -5.00
CA SER A 464 8.37 2.90 -4.77
C SER A 464 7.38 2.45 -3.70
N GLY A 465 7.02 1.17 -3.71
CA GLY A 465 6.11 0.61 -2.71
C GLY A 465 6.53 0.92 -1.27
N GLY A 466 7.80 0.63 -0.93
CA GLY A 466 8.36 0.91 0.40
C GLY A 466 8.54 2.40 0.67
N GLY A 467 8.88 3.18 -0.36
CA GLY A 467 9.16 4.60 -0.23
C GLY A 467 7.94 5.49 -0.04
N THR A 468 6.83 5.12 -0.69
CA THR A 468 5.63 5.94 -0.83
C THR A 468 4.48 5.38 0.02
N CYS A 469 4.18 4.09 -0.09
CA CYS A 469 3.08 3.45 0.67
C CYS A 469 3.53 2.84 2.01
N GLY A 470 4.80 2.45 2.15
CA GLY A 470 5.37 1.98 3.42
C GLY A 470 5.11 2.95 4.61
N PRO A 471 5.36 4.26 4.47
CA PRO A 471 5.04 5.23 5.52
C PRO A 471 3.54 5.38 5.83
N VAL A 472 2.67 5.16 4.84
CA VAL A 472 1.20 5.17 5.04
C VAL A 472 0.81 4.00 5.94
N PHE A 473 1.31 2.81 5.60
CA PHE A 473 1.11 1.60 6.40
C PHE A 473 1.66 1.74 7.81
N GLN A 474 2.89 2.24 7.97
CA GLN A 474 3.53 2.43 9.27
C GLN A 474 2.68 3.33 10.19
N ARG A 475 2.22 4.49 9.71
CA ARG A 475 1.42 5.43 10.50
C ARG A 475 0.11 4.81 10.95
N PHE A 476 -0.61 4.16 10.04
CA PHE A 476 -1.86 3.50 10.37
C PHE A 476 -1.67 2.33 11.35
N MET A 477 -0.74 1.43 11.04
CA MET A 477 -0.55 0.21 11.83
C MET A 477 0.02 0.49 13.21
N THR A 478 0.74 1.60 13.41
CA THR A 478 1.15 2.05 14.75
C THR A 478 -0.06 2.24 15.66
N GLU A 479 -1.12 2.91 15.18
CA GLU A 479 -2.34 3.11 15.96
C GLU A 479 -3.20 1.83 16.01
N ALA A 480 -3.29 1.09 14.91
CA ALA A 480 -4.03 -0.17 14.88
C ALA A 480 -3.46 -1.21 15.86
N VAL A 481 -2.12 -1.32 15.98
CA VAL A 481 -1.47 -2.24 16.93
C VAL A 481 -1.70 -1.82 18.38
N LYS A 482 -1.75 -0.52 18.68
CA LYS A 482 -2.13 -0.05 20.04
C LYS A 482 -3.54 -0.50 20.41
N LYS A 483 -4.47 -0.45 19.46
CA LYS A 483 -5.89 -0.76 19.68
C LYS A 483 -6.23 -2.24 19.65
N TYR A 484 -5.71 -2.97 18.66
CA TYR A 484 -6.03 -4.37 18.40
C TYR A 484 -4.92 -5.35 18.81
N GLY A 485 -3.77 -4.84 19.25
CA GLY A 485 -2.61 -5.65 19.59
C GLY A 485 -1.97 -6.33 18.38
N GLY A 486 -1.10 -7.28 18.67
CA GLY A 486 -0.44 -8.15 17.69
C GLY A 486 0.54 -9.06 18.39
N GLY A 487 0.48 -10.36 18.08
CA GLY A 487 1.39 -11.38 18.60
C GLY A 487 2.20 -12.05 17.49
N LYS A 488 2.99 -13.06 17.89
CA LYS A 488 3.63 -13.99 16.95
C LYS A 488 2.57 -14.64 16.06
N PHE A 489 2.92 -14.88 14.80
CA PHE A 489 2.09 -15.66 13.89
C PHE A 489 1.93 -17.09 14.43
N LYS A 490 0.73 -17.65 14.29
CA LYS A 490 0.40 -18.98 14.80
C LYS A 490 1.20 -20.03 14.03
N LEU A 491 2.02 -20.79 14.74
CA LEU A 491 2.74 -21.92 14.17
C LEU A 491 1.77 -23.08 13.94
N PRO A 492 1.62 -23.59 12.71
CA PRO A 492 0.81 -24.78 12.45
C PRO A 492 1.52 -26.05 12.98
N PRO A 493 0.79 -27.15 13.24
CA PRO A 493 1.42 -28.45 13.50
C PRO A 493 1.99 -29.06 12.20
N GLY A 494 2.79 -30.12 12.32
CA GLY A 494 3.25 -30.92 11.16
C GLY A 494 4.58 -30.49 10.53
N GLY A 495 5.36 -29.67 11.22
CA GLY A 495 6.67 -29.23 10.78
C GLY A 495 7.63 -28.92 11.93
N HIS A 496 8.88 -28.62 11.58
CA HIS A 496 9.96 -28.31 12.52
C HIS A 496 10.89 -27.23 11.96
N PHE A 497 11.71 -26.62 12.82
CA PHE A 497 12.65 -25.58 12.39
C PHE A 497 14.02 -26.18 12.03
N ILE A 498 14.59 -25.73 10.91
CA ILE A 498 15.97 -26.00 10.51
C ILE A 498 16.68 -24.65 10.31
N LYS A 499 17.89 -24.50 10.86
CA LYS A 499 18.71 -23.31 10.63
C LYS A 499 19.38 -23.40 9.27
N ILE A 500 19.27 -22.32 8.49
CA ILE A 500 19.92 -22.18 7.19
C ILE A 500 20.70 -20.87 7.12
N ASP A 501 21.72 -20.86 6.29
CA ASP A 501 22.40 -19.64 5.86
C ASP A 501 21.51 -18.92 4.82
N ARG A 502 21.13 -17.67 5.09
CA ARG A 502 20.18 -16.94 4.24
C ARG A 502 20.71 -16.56 2.86
N PHE A 503 22.03 -16.63 2.64
CA PHE A 503 22.66 -16.23 1.38
C PHE A 503 22.89 -17.44 0.46
N SER A 504 23.37 -18.54 1.03
CA SER A 504 23.71 -19.77 0.32
C SER A 504 22.60 -20.83 0.37
N GLY A 505 21.69 -20.75 1.34
CA GLY A 505 20.66 -21.76 1.59
C GLY A 505 21.19 -23.04 2.24
N ALA A 506 22.48 -23.08 2.59
CA ALA A 506 23.11 -24.23 3.21
C ALA A 506 22.52 -24.49 4.61
N ARG A 507 22.36 -25.77 4.96
CA ARG A 507 22.00 -26.17 6.32
C ARG A 507 23.10 -25.76 7.30
N LEU A 508 22.70 -25.18 8.42
CA LEU A 508 23.58 -24.84 9.53
C LEU A 508 23.33 -25.76 10.73
N PRO A 509 24.31 -25.92 11.63
CA PRO A 509 24.10 -26.61 12.91
C PRO A 509 23.01 -25.92 13.74
N ASP A 510 22.31 -26.70 14.58
CA ASP A 510 21.25 -26.18 15.45
C ASP A 510 21.77 -25.15 16.47
N SER A 511 23.07 -25.15 16.77
CA SER A 511 23.74 -24.16 17.63
C SER A 511 24.10 -22.85 16.91
N ALA A 512 23.97 -22.77 15.58
CA ALA A 512 24.40 -21.61 14.81
C ALA A 512 23.63 -20.33 15.20
N SER A 513 24.33 -19.19 15.21
CA SER A 513 23.77 -17.87 15.50
C SER A 513 24.51 -16.80 14.72
N GLY A 514 23.85 -15.66 14.45
CA GLY A 514 24.43 -14.52 13.75
C GLY A 514 23.51 -13.98 12.67
N ASP A 515 23.90 -12.89 12.02
CA ASP A 515 23.04 -12.14 11.09
C ASP A 515 22.66 -12.92 9.82
N TYR A 516 23.47 -13.91 9.43
CA TYR A 516 23.22 -14.75 8.27
C TYR A 516 22.33 -15.97 8.58
N VAL A 517 22.10 -16.27 9.86
CA VAL A 517 21.35 -17.45 10.30
C VAL A 517 19.86 -17.16 10.34
N VAL A 518 19.07 -17.95 9.62
CA VAL A 518 17.60 -17.91 9.68
C VAL A 518 17.08 -19.29 10.05
N ALA A 519 16.20 -19.36 11.04
CA ALA A 519 15.47 -20.59 11.35
C ALA A 519 14.23 -20.66 10.45
N GLU A 520 14.21 -21.67 9.58
CA GLU A 520 13.11 -21.90 8.65
C GLU A 520 12.24 -23.07 9.05
N TYR A 521 10.94 -22.92 8.85
CA TYR A 521 9.97 -23.94 9.20
C TYR A 521 9.75 -24.87 8.00
N PHE A 522 9.99 -26.16 8.17
CA PHE A 522 9.85 -27.19 7.14
C PHE A 522 8.74 -28.16 7.48
N ARG A 523 8.04 -28.64 6.46
CA ARG A 523 7.06 -29.73 6.62
C ARG A 523 7.81 -31.03 6.92
N ASN A 524 7.28 -31.82 7.85
CA ASN A 524 7.87 -33.11 8.20
C ASN A 524 7.90 -34.04 6.98
N GLY A 525 9.06 -34.61 6.65
CA GLY A 525 9.24 -35.52 5.52
C GLY A 525 9.39 -34.85 4.15
N GLU A 526 9.37 -33.51 4.10
CA GLU A 526 9.69 -32.72 2.90
C GLU A 526 10.95 -31.86 3.16
N GLU A 527 11.92 -32.40 3.90
CA GLU A 527 13.19 -31.69 4.10
C GLU A 527 13.90 -31.52 2.75
N PRO A 528 14.41 -30.32 2.43
CA PRO A 528 15.09 -30.10 1.17
C PRO A 528 16.35 -30.96 1.10
N VAL A 529 16.61 -31.54 -0.07
CA VAL A 529 17.96 -32.03 -0.39
C VAL A 529 18.85 -30.79 -0.56
N PHE A 530 19.58 -30.46 0.50
CA PHE A 530 20.51 -29.33 0.47
C PHE A 530 21.54 -29.50 -0.65
N GLY A 531 21.66 -28.50 -1.52
CA GLY A 531 22.60 -28.49 -2.65
C GLY A 531 21.96 -28.70 -4.04
N VAL A 532 20.65 -28.95 -4.14
CA VAL A 532 19.93 -28.99 -5.43
C VAL A 532 19.61 -27.56 -5.90
N MET A 533 19.90 -27.27 -7.18
CA MET A 533 19.72 -25.97 -7.82
C MET A 533 18.72 -26.05 -8.98
N PHE A 534 17.81 -25.08 -9.04
CA PHE A 534 16.88 -24.90 -10.15
C PHE A 534 17.36 -23.74 -11.02
N ASP A 535 17.89 -24.08 -12.20
CA ASP A 535 18.38 -23.11 -13.20
C ASP A 535 17.37 -22.84 -14.32
N GLY A 536 16.30 -23.64 -14.40
CA GLY A 536 15.29 -23.59 -15.47
C GLY A 536 15.78 -24.16 -16.80
N GLY A 537 16.85 -24.97 -16.80
CA GLY A 537 17.40 -25.65 -17.99
C GLY A 537 18.40 -24.83 -18.81
N PHE A 538 19.07 -23.83 -18.23
CA PHE A 538 19.95 -22.90 -18.95
C PHE A 538 21.44 -23.06 -18.61
N ALA A 539 22.31 -23.07 -19.63
CA ALA A 539 23.76 -22.97 -19.45
C ALA A 539 24.14 -21.54 -19.02
N MET A 540 24.68 -21.38 -17.81
CA MET A 540 25.30 -20.11 -17.40
C MET A 540 26.64 -19.94 -18.10
N GLY A 541 26.81 -18.81 -18.80
CA GLY A 541 28.12 -18.42 -19.34
C GLY A 541 29.11 -18.15 -18.20
N SER A 542 30.35 -18.66 -18.31
CA SER A 542 31.41 -18.54 -17.30
C SER A 542 31.82 -17.10 -16.96
N ASN A 543 31.36 -16.11 -17.73
CA ASN A 543 31.78 -14.71 -17.66
C ASN A 543 30.67 -13.75 -17.18
N LEU A 544 29.63 -14.26 -16.50
CA LEU A 544 28.60 -13.39 -15.91
C LEU A 544 29.13 -12.76 -14.61
N PRO A 545 29.27 -11.42 -14.50
CA PRO A 545 29.68 -10.79 -13.25
C PRO A 545 28.58 -10.98 -12.19
N LEU A 546 28.85 -11.83 -11.19
CA LEU A 546 27.97 -12.08 -10.06
C LEU A 546 28.28 -11.10 -8.93
N TYR A 547 27.25 -10.46 -8.39
CA TYR A 547 27.38 -9.60 -7.22
C TYR A 547 27.28 -10.43 -5.94
N LEU A 548 28.28 -10.29 -5.06
CA LEU A 548 28.30 -10.97 -3.76
C LEU A 548 27.55 -10.14 -2.69
N PRO A 549 26.85 -10.80 -1.75
CA PRO A 549 26.22 -10.10 -0.62
C PRO A 549 27.25 -9.31 0.20
N GLY A 550 26.99 -8.02 0.46
CA GLY A 550 27.87 -7.14 1.27
C GLY A 550 28.73 -6.15 0.46
N GLN A 551 28.72 -6.19 -0.87
CA GLN A 551 29.23 -5.09 -1.67
C GLN A 551 28.26 -3.90 -1.59
N ASP A 552 28.56 -2.95 -0.71
CA ASP A 552 27.79 -1.72 -0.52
C ASP A 552 27.79 -0.86 -1.79
N THR A 553 26.68 -0.16 -2.05
CA THR A 553 26.46 0.68 -3.24
C THR A 553 27.28 1.98 -3.28
N THR A 554 28.34 2.11 -2.47
CA THR A 554 29.19 3.32 -2.39
C THR A 554 30.47 3.22 -3.23
N THR A 555 30.79 2.07 -3.82
CA THR A 555 32.00 1.88 -4.65
C THR A 555 31.70 1.57 -6.12
N ALA A 556 30.51 1.92 -6.62
CA ALA A 556 30.24 1.98 -8.06
C ALA A 556 30.87 3.24 -8.67
N GLY A 557 32.21 3.29 -8.63
CA GLY A 557 33.03 4.39 -9.11
C GLY A 557 34.53 4.13 -9.08
N ALA A 558 34.99 2.93 -8.71
CA ALA A 558 36.40 2.56 -8.89
C ALA A 558 36.58 2.12 -10.35
N GLY A 559 37.12 3.01 -11.18
CA GLY A 559 37.59 2.64 -12.52
C GLY A 559 38.67 1.56 -12.43
N THR A 560 38.86 0.82 -13.52
CA THR A 560 39.92 -0.20 -13.58
C THR A 560 41.27 0.50 -13.59
N GLU A 561 42.10 0.24 -12.58
CA GLU A 561 43.48 0.72 -12.55
C GLU A 561 44.33 -0.08 -13.54
N VAL A 562 44.92 0.61 -14.51
CA VAL A 562 45.83 0.03 -15.50
C VAL A 562 47.18 0.71 -15.39
N GLN A 563 48.23 -0.08 -15.24
CA GLN A 563 49.60 0.43 -15.18
C GLN A 563 50.12 0.64 -16.61
N THR A 564 50.51 1.87 -16.92
CA THR A 564 51.06 2.25 -18.22
C THR A 564 52.49 1.72 -18.38
N SER A 565 52.98 1.66 -19.63
CA SER A 565 54.35 1.20 -19.94
C SER A 565 55.46 2.07 -19.35
N THR A 566 55.14 3.22 -18.77
CA THR A 566 56.04 4.11 -18.02
C THR A 566 55.98 3.92 -16.50
N GLY A 567 55.15 2.98 -16.01
CA GLY A 567 55.02 2.64 -14.59
C GLY A 567 53.96 3.43 -13.82
N GLU A 568 53.25 4.35 -14.49
CA GLU A 568 52.20 5.18 -13.86
C GLU A 568 50.85 4.45 -13.85
N VAL A 569 50.16 4.48 -12.71
CA VAL A 569 48.84 3.84 -12.54
C VAL A 569 47.74 4.83 -12.92
N VAL A 570 46.95 4.50 -13.94
CA VAL A 570 45.84 5.33 -14.42
C VAL A 570 44.52 4.61 -14.19
N VAL A 571 43.55 5.32 -13.59
CA VAL A 571 42.19 4.81 -13.33
C VAL A 571 41.31 5.05 -14.57
N VAL A 572 40.87 3.99 -15.23
CA VAL A 572 39.97 4.09 -16.41
C VAL A 572 38.51 3.99 -15.94
N PRO A 573 37.68 5.03 -16.08
CA PRO A 573 36.28 4.97 -15.67
C PRO A 573 35.43 4.08 -16.61
N GLU A 574 34.56 3.24 -16.05
CA GLU A 574 33.70 2.27 -16.78
C GLU A 574 32.59 2.91 -17.65
N ARG A 575 32.47 4.24 -17.71
CA ARG A 575 31.47 4.92 -18.56
C ARG A 575 32.16 5.81 -19.58
N ALA A 576 31.88 5.57 -20.85
CA ALA A 576 32.04 6.60 -21.88
C ALA A 576 31.11 7.77 -21.53
N THR A 577 31.68 8.88 -21.08
CA THR A 577 31.00 10.17 -21.01
C THR A 577 30.91 10.72 -22.42
N SER A 578 29.69 10.99 -22.89
CA SER A 578 29.46 11.73 -24.13
C SER A 578 30.02 13.14 -23.97
N GLY A 579 31.25 13.35 -24.44
CA GLY A 579 31.94 14.61 -24.24
C GLY A 579 33.39 14.67 -24.71
N THR A 580 33.76 14.00 -25.81
CA THR A 580 34.99 14.32 -26.58
C THR A 580 34.88 13.72 -27.98
N VAL A 581 34.23 14.46 -28.88
CA VAL A 581 34.54 14.33 -30.32
C VAL A 581 35.80 15.16 -30.52
N ALA A 582 36.92 14.49 -30.80
CA ALA A 582 38.08 15.12 -31.42
C ALA A 582 38.53 14.23 -32.57
N ALA A 583 38.61 14.85 -33.73
CA ALA A 583 38.96 14.28 -35.02
C ALA A 583 40.34 13.57 -35.02
N GLY A 584 40.46 12.53 -35.84
CA GLY A 584 41.74 11.90 -36.15
C GLY A 584 41.54 10.54 -36.76
N GLY A 585 41.77 10.41 -38.07
CA GLY A 585 41.48 9.21 -38.84
C GLY A 585 42.58 8.15 -38.84
N LEU A 586 42.33 7.17 -39.71
CA LEU A 586 43.20 6.21 -40.40
C LEU A 586 43.24 4.77 -39.88
N TYR A 587 42.75 3.91 -40.81
CA TYR A 587 42.78 2.46 -40.99
C TYR A 587 41.85 1.59 -40.14
#